data_AF-A0A5C7P215-F1
#
_entry.id   AF-A0A5C7P215-F1
#
_cell.length_a   1.000
_cell.length_b   1.000
_cell.length_c   1.000
_cell.angle_alpha   90.00
_cell.angle_beta   90.00
_cell.angle_gamma   90.00
#
_symmetry.space_group_name_H-M   'P 1'
#
loop_
_entity.id
_entity.type
_entity.pdbx_description
1 polymer ?
#
loop_
_entity_poly.entity_id
_entity_poly.type
_entity_poly.pdbx_seq_one_letter_code
_entity_poly.pdbx_strand_id
1 'polypeptide(L)'
;MIDKVPDRLIELIQLGLLGAFGGLANYVYVTMQNESKFSWIRLFVNVFLAFFVGNMIGSLLPDSTYKDGVLMAAGFCTYPILNIIEVQSRKRLGQLLDRWLSRQVGPAADKDSPEA
;
A
#
# COMPACT_ATOMS: atom_id res chain seq x y z
N MET A 1 5.55 18.00 -24.47
CA MET A 1 5.61 17.15 -23.26
C MET A 1 5.17 17.88 -22.00
N ILE A 2 5.35 19.21 -21.90
CA ILE A 2 4.95 20.03 -20.74
C ILE A 2 3.42 20.18 -20.64
N ASP A 3 2.70 20.16 -21.77
CA ASP A 3 1.24 20.40 -21.79
C ASP A 3 0.40 19.29 -21.14
N LYS A 4 0.95 18.08 -20.93
CA LYS A 4 0.24 16.94 -20.32
C LYS A 4 0.45 16.80 -18.82
N VAL A 5 1.39 17.56 -18.26
CA VAL A 5 1.66 17.57 -16.81
C VAL A 5 0.44 18.04 -16.00
N PRO A 6 -0.26 19.13 -16.35
CA PRO A 6 -1.42 19.56 -15.57
C PRO A 6 -2.55 18.53 -15.56
N ASP A 7 -2.86 17.90 -16.69
CA ASP A 7 -3.93 16.89 -16.77
C ASP A 7 -3.65 15.68 -15.88
N ARG A 8 -2.39 15.21 -15.87
CA ARG A 8 -1.96 14.11 -15.01
C ARG A 8 -1.99 14.45 -13.53
N LEU A 9 -1.69 15.70 -13.19
CA LEU A 9 -1.78 16.17 -11.80
C LEU A 9 -3.24 16.25 -11.35
N ILE A 10 -4.15 16.72 -12.21
CA ILE A 10 -5.58 16.78 -11.91
C ILE A 10 -6.13 15.37 -11.71
N GLU A 11 -5.79 14.44 -12.58
CA GLU A 11 -6.17 13.02 -12.47
C GLU A 11 -5.67 12.42 -11.14
N LEU A 12 -4.39 12.65 -10.79
CA LEU A 12 -3.79 12.16 -9.55
C LEU A 12 -4.48 12.76 -8.30
N ILE A 13 -4.80 14.04 -8.34
CA ILE A 13 -5.53 14.71 -7.26
C ILE A 13 -6.93 14.10 -7.13
N GLN A 14 -7.65 13.92 -8.23
CA GLN A 14 -9.02 13.40 -8.21
C GLN A 14 -9.08 11.96 -7.67
N LEU A 15 -8.25 11.05 -8.20
CA LEU A 15 -8.21 9.66 -7.76
C LEU A 15 -7.76 9.53 -6.30
N GLY A 16 -6.76 10.34 -5.93
CA GLY A 16 -6.27 10.39 -4.55
C GLY A 16 -7.31 10.93 -3.57
N LEU A 17 -8.08 11.94 -3.96
CA LEU A 17 -9.14 12.49 -3.09
C LEU A 17 -10.26 11.47 -2.85
N LEU A 18 -10.63 10.67 -3.84
CA LEU A 18 -11.59 9.58 -3.67
C LEU A 18 -11.07 8.53 -2.67
N GLY A 19 -9.79 8.13 -2.79
CA GLY A 19 -9.14 7.26 -1.81
C GLY A 19 -9.08 7.89 -0.42
N ALA A 20 -8.69 9.15 -0.32
CA ALA A 20 -8.63 9.91 0.93
C ALA A 20 -9.98 9.95 1.65
N PHE A 21 -11.08 10.11 0.90
CA PHE A 21 -12.43 10.08 1.45
C PHE A 21 -12.78 8.70 2.05
N GLY A 22 -12.42 7.62 1.36
CA GLY A 22 -12.51 6.27 1.90
C GLY A 22 -11.71 6.12 3.20
N GLY A 23 -10.49 6.66 3.23
CA GLY A 23 -9.64 6.68 4.40
C GLY A 23 -10.26 7.43 5.58
N LEU A 24 -10.84 8.62 5.35
CA LEU A 24 -11.58 9.37 6.36
C LEU A 24 -12.70 8.53 6.97
N ALA A 25 -13.52 7.89 6.12
CA ALA A 25 -14.60 7.01 6.57
C ALA A 25 -14.07 5.84 7.43
N ASN A 26 -12.97 5.21 7.02
CA ASN A 26 -12.32 4.15 7.80
C ASN A 26 -11.85 4.66 9.17
N TYR A 27 -11.20 5.83 9.22
CA TYR A 27 -10.73 6.38 10.48
C TYR A 27 -11.88 6.65 11.45
N VAL A 28 -12.98 7.24 10.96
CA VAL A 28 -14.19 7.46 11.78
C VAL A 28 -14.78 6.13 12.24
N TYR A 29 -14.92 5.16 11.34
CA TYR A 29 -15.43 3.82 11.66
C TYR A 29 -14.64 3.14 12.77
N VAL A 30 -13.30 3.07 12.64
CA VAL A 30 -12.41 2.44 13.61
C VAL A 30 -12.39 3.21 14.93
N THR A 31 -12.44 4.55 14.88
CA THR A 31 -12.46 5.39 16.09
C THR A 31 -13.75 5.19 16.89
N MET A 32 -14.89 5.09 16.20
CA MET A 32 -16.20 4.83 16.80
C MET A 32 -16.32 3.39 17.32
N GLN A 33 -15.84 2.41 16.56
CA GLN A 33 -15.93 1.00 16.94
C GLN A 33 -15.05 0.64 18.15
N ASN A 34 -13.83 1.20 18.23
CA ASN A 34 -12.85 0.85 19.25
C ASN A 34 -12.77 1.86 20.41
N GLU A 35 -13.76 2.76 20.54
CA GLU A 35 -13.78 3.87 21.52
C GLU A 35 -12.42 4.59 21.67
N SER A 36 -11.70 4.71 20.56
CA SER A 36 -10.33 5.20 20.58
C SER A 36 -10.29 6.71 20.67
N LYS A 37 -9.28 7.26 21.38
CA LYS A 37 -9.08 8.71 21.43
C LYS A 37 -8.79 9.25 20.03
N PHE A 38 -9.58 10.22 19.61
CA PHE A 38 -9.38 10.93 18.36
C PHE A 38 -8.00 11.64 18.36
N SER A 39 -7.19 11.38 17.34
CA SER A 39 -5.89 12.01 17.13
C SER A 39 -5.81 12.59 15.72
N TRP A 40 -5.63 13.91 15.63
CA TRP A 40 -5.44 14.63 14.37
C TRP A 40 -4.25 14.09 13.55
N ILE A 41 -3.17 13.70 14.23
CA ILE A 41 -1.99 13.13 13.56
C ILE A 41 -2.33 11.79 12.91
N ARG A 42 -3.04 10.90 13.63
CA ARG A 42 -3.45 9.59 13.08
C ARG A 42 -4.43 9.75 11.93
N LEU A 43 -5.36 10.70 12.02
CA LEU A 43 -6.24 11.06 10.93
C LEU A 43 -5.43 11.47 9.70
N PHE A 44 -4.51 12.43 9.84
CA PHE A 44 -3.72 12.95 8.73
C PHE A 44 -2.89 11.84 8.04
N VAL A 45 -2.20 11.01 8.83
CA VAL A 45 -1.42 9.88 8.29
C VAL A 45 -2.33 8.90 7.55
N ASN A 46 -3.47 8.54 8.13
CA ASN A 46 -4.42 7.62 7.50
C ASN A 46 -4.96 8.18 6.17
N VAL A 47 -5.32 9.47 6.14
CA VAL A 47 -5.80 10.16 4.93
C VAL A 47 -4.72 10.21 3.86
N PHE A 48 -3.48 10.52 4.23
CA PHE A 48 -2.35 10.53 3.31
C PHE A 48 -2.09 9.13 2.72
N LEU A 49 -2.10 8.09 3.54
CA LEU A 49 -1.94 6.71 3.08
C LEU A 49 -3.09 6.29 2.15
N ALA A 50 -4.33 6.69 2.47
CA ALA A 50 -5.48 6.39 1.65
C ALA A 50 -5.47 7.14 0.31
N PHE A 51 -4.96 8.37 0.29
CA PHE A 51 -4.69 9.12 -0.94
C PHE A 51 -3.69 8.39 -1.84
N PHE A 52 -2.61 7.88 -1.26
CA PHE A 52 -1.61 7.10 -1.98
C PHE A 52 -2.20 5.80 -2.55
N VAL A 53 -2.93 5.03 -1.72
CA VAL A 53 -3.57 3.78 -2.15
C VAL A 53 -4.62 4.03 -3.23
N GLY A 54 -5.40 5.11 -3.11
CA GLY A 54 -6.36 5.54 -4.13
C GLY A 54 -5.70 5.80 -5.47
N ASN A 55 -4.60 6.56 -5.50
CA ASN A 55 -3.84 6.79 -6.73
C ASN A 55 -3.24 5.51 -7.32
N MET A 56 -2.65 4.67 -6.47
CA MET A 56 -2.06 3.41 -6.89
C MET A 56 -3.11 2.52 -7.56
N ILE A 57 -4.27 2.32 -6.92
CA ILE A 57 -5.34 1.49 -7.49
C ILE A 57 -6.01 2.16 -8.69
N GLY A 58 -6.20 3.48 -8.65
CA GLY A 58 -6.84 4.25 -9.72
C GLY A 58 -6.04 4.24 -11.02
N SER A 59 -4.71 4.20 -10.93
CA SER A 59 -3.83 4.05 -12.09
C SER A 59 -3.83 2.64 -12.69
N LEU A 60 -4.21 1.63 -11.92
CA LEU A 60 -4.30 0.23 -12.35
C LEU A 60 -5.68 -0.14 -12.92
N LEU A 61 -6.72 0.63 -12.56
CA LEU A 61 -8.10 0.34 -12.96
C LEU A 61 -8.46 1.01 -14.30
N PRO A 62 -9.08 0.27 -15.23
CA PRO A 62 -9.64 0.85 -16.43
C PRO A 62 -10.81 1.78 -16.07
N ASP A 63 -11.03 2.81 -16.88
CA ASP A 63 -12.16 3.71 -16.70
C ASP A 63 -13.47 2.95 -16.82
N SER A 64 -14.24 2.97 -15.74
CA SER A 64 -15.53 2.29 -15.63
C SER A 64 -16.44 3.09 -14.72
N THR A 65 -17.75 2.91 -14.87
CA THR A 65 -18.77 3.58 -14.04
C THR A 65 -18.60 3.30 -12.54
N TYR A 66 -17.94 2.20 -12.18
CA TYR A 66 -17.75 1.78 -10.79
C TYR A 66 -16.37 2.17 -10.21
N LYS A 67 -15.49 2.75 -11.03
CA LYS A 67 -14.10 3.08 -10.64
C LYS A 67 -14.07 3.95 -9.38
N ASP A 68 -14.91 4.97 -9.31
CA ASP A 68 -14.93 5.90 -8.17
C ASP A 68 -15.32 5.21 -6.86
N GLY A 69 -16.34 4.35 -6.90
CA GLY A 69 -16.76 3.56 -5.75
C GLY A 69 -15.70 2.57 -5.29
N VAL A 70 -15.01 1.92 -6.25
CA VAL A 70 -13.89 1.03 -5.94
C VAL A 70 -12.72 1.80 -5.32
N LEU A 71 -12.45 3.02 -5.74
CA LEU A 71 -11.39 3.86 -5.16
C LEU A 71 -11.70 4.28 -3.73
N MET A 72 -12.95 4.62 -3.45
CA MET A 72 -13.39 4.91 -2.08
C MET A 72 -13.29 3.66 -1.19
N ALA A 73 -13.72 2.50 -1.69
CA ALA A 73 -13.59 1.23 -0.94
C ALA A 73 -12.11 0.85 -0.72
N ALA A 74 -11.26 1.06 -1.72
CA ALA A 74 -9.82 0.86 -1.61
C ALA A 74 -9.20 1.79 -0.56
N GLY A 75 -9.57 3.06 -0.55
CA GLY A 75 -9.18 4.03 0.47
C GLY A 75 -9.66 3.64 1.87
N PHE A 76 -10.86 3.08 2.00
CA PHE A 76 -11.34 2.54 3.27
C PHE A 76 -10.47 1.35 3.74
N CYS A 77 -10.09 0.47 2.81
CA CYS A 77 -9.25 -0.71 3.05
C CYS A 77 -7.73 -0.42 3.02
N THR A 78 -7.31 0.82 3.25
CA THR A 78 -5.90 1.24 3.13
C THR A 78 -4.95 0.39 3.97
N TYR A 79 -5.24 0.19 5.25
CA TYR A 79 -4.37 -0.60 6.14
C TYR A 79 -4.22 -2.06 5.69
N PRO A 80 -5.30 -2.82 5.41
CA PRO A 80 -5.19 -4.15 4.82
C PRO A 80 -4.35 -4.19 3.54
N ILE A 81 -4.54 -3.24 2.62
CA ILE A 81 -3.82 -3.20 1.35
C ILE A 81 -2.32 -2.98 1.59
N LEU A 82 -1.95 -2.02 2.43
CA LEU A 82 -0.56 -1.75 2.77
C LEU A 82 0.10 -2.93 3.48
N ASN A 83 -0.63 -3.63 4.36
CA ASN A 83 -0.13 -4.82 5.05
C ASN A 83 0.17 -5.96 4.06
N ILE A 84 -0.69 -6.19 3.07
CA ILE A 84 -0.44 -7.20 2.02
C ILE A 84 0.82 -6.84 1.22
N ILE A 85 0.96 -5.56 0.84
CA ILE A 85 2.15 -5.07 0.13
C ILE A 85 3.41 -5.26 0.97
N GLU A 86 3.36 -4.96 2.27
CA GLU A 86 4.49 -5.17 3.17
C GLU A 86 4.89 -6.63 3.27
N VAL A 87 3.95 -7.53 3.50
CA VAL A 87 4.21 -8.98 3.59
C VAL A 87 4.79 -9.52 2.28
N GLN A 88 4.25 -9.08 1.15
CA GLN A 88 4.74 -9.50 -0.16
C GLN A 88 6.14 -8.93 -0.46
N SER A 89 6.39 -7.68 -0.08
CA SER A 89 7.69 -7.03 -0.21
C SER A 89 8.75 -7.73 0.63
N ARG A 90 8.46 -8.02 1.91
CA ARG A 90 9.37 -8.78 2.79
C ARG A 90 9.71 -10.17 2.23
N LYS A 91 8.72 -10.90 1.70
CA LYS A 91 8.96 -12.21 1.07
C LYS A 91 9.83 -12.10 -0.18
N ARG A 92 9.57 -11.13 -1.06
CA ARG A 92 10.36 -10.93 -2.28
C ARG A 92 11.76 -10.41 -1.98
N LEU A 93 11.90 -9.46 -1.06
CA LEU A 93 13.21 -8.95 -0.62
C LEU A 93 14.01 -10.04 0.08
N GLY A 94 13.41 -10.85 0.96
CA GLY A 94 14.06 -12.00 1.57
C GLY A 94 14.57 -13.00 0.52
N GLN A 95 13.73 -13.36 -0.46
CA GLN A 95 14.14 -14.25 -1.55
C GLN A 95 15.25 -13.67 -2.44
N LEU A 96 15.26 -12.35 -2.67
CA LEU A 96 16.32 -11.69 -3.43
C LEU A 96 17.59 -11.56 -2.62
N LEU A 97 17.50 -11.28 -1.31
CA LEU A 97 18.63 -11.28 -0.40
C LEU A 97 19.24 -12.67 -0.31
N ASP A 98 18.46 -13.72 -0.10
CA ASP A 98 18.93 -15.10 -0.03
C ASP A 98 19.58 -15.54 -1.35
N ARG A 99 19.02 -15.17 -2.49
CA ARG A 99 19.63 -15.40 -3.82
C ARG A 99 20.92 -14.62 -4.04
N TRP A 100 21.05 -13.45 -3.43
CA TRP A 100 22.27 -12.64 -3.52
C TRP A 100 23.34 -13.14 -2.54
N LEU A 101 22.94 -13.49 -1.31
CA LEU A 101 23.81 -14.07 -0.29
C LEU A 101 24.34 -15.43 -0.74
N SER A 102 23.50 -16.31 -1.28
CA SER A 102 23.95 -17.61 -1.83
C SER A 102 24.85 -17.50 -3.06
N ARG A 103 24.89 -16.34 -3.72
CA ARG A 103 25.83 -16.06 -4.82
C ARG A 103 27.18 -15.53 -4.34
N GLN A 104 27.22 -14.81 -3.21
CA GLN A 104 28.48 -14.31 -2.62
C GLN A 104 29.10 -15.28 -1.62
N VAL A 105 28.28 -15.96 -0.83
CA VAL A 105 28.67 -17.01 0.09
C VAL A 105 28.34 -18.31 -0.66
N GLY A 106 29.37 -18.98 -1.19
CA GLY A 106 29.21 -20.30 -1.81
C GLY A 106 28.41 -21.26 -0.90
N PRO A 107 27.81 -22.32 -1.47
CA PRO A 107 26.83 -23.16 -0.78
C PRO A 107 27.37 -23.52 0.60
N ALA A 108 26.62 -23.14 1.63
CA ALA A 108 27.02 -23.36 3.02
C ALA A 108 27.44 -24.81 3.16
N ALA A 109 28.72 -25.01 3.49
CA ALA A 109 29.29 -26.32 3.68
C ALA A 109 28.41 -27.08 4.66
N ASP A 110 27.90 -28.21 4.16
CA ASP A 110 27.15 -29.20 4.88
C ASP A 110 27.88 -29.52 6.20
N LYS A 111 27.29 -29.08 7.31
CA LYS A 111 27.77 -29.34 8.66
C LYS A 111 27.07 -30.56 9.28
N ASP A 112 26.48 -31.43 8.46
CA ASP A 112 25.96 -32.73 8.89
C ASP A 112 26.79 -33.89 8.28
N SER A 113 28.11 -33.84 8.45
CA SER A 113 28.91 -35.08 8.42
C SER A 113 28.88 -35.71 9.82
N PRO A 114 28.13 -36.80 10.03
CA PRO A 114 28.29 -37.60 11.25
C PRO A 114 29.72 -38.15 11.27
N GLU A 115 30.43 -37.86 12.37
CA GLU A 115 31.74 -38.42 12.68
C GLU A 115 31.71 -39.95 12.50
N ALA A 116 32.58 -40.45 11.63
CA ALA A 116 32.84 -41.88 11.42
C ALA A 116 34.30 -42.17 11.75
#